data_AF-A0A161TIZ3-F1
#
_entry.id   AF-A0A161TIZ3-F1
#
_cell.length_a   1.000
_cell.length_b   1.000
_cell.length_c   1.000
_cell.angle_alpha   90.00
_cell.angle_beta   90.00
_cell.angle_gamma   90.00
#
_symmetry.space_group_name_H-M   'P 1'
#
loop_
_entity.id
_entity.type
_entity.pdbx_description
1 polymer ?
#
loop_
_entity_poly.entity_id
_entity_poly.type
_entity_poly.pdbx_seq_one_letter_code
_entity_poly.pdbx_strand_id
1 'polypeptide(L)'
;FAAKSQQKAELAKLAGHFQEETVPVTIDSRKGPSSLYHDEFPKPGTTVEVLSKLKPAFEKDGTVTAGNSSGINDGAAVLILTTAKEAKSRGLTTLGEIVGWSQAGVDPELMG
;
A
#
# COMPACT_ATOMS: atom_id res chain seq x y z
N PHE A 1 3.45 -1.81 16.43
CA PHE A 1 3.74 -1.45 15.02
C PHE A 1 2.45 -1.14 14.24
N ALA A 2 1.55 -2.10 14.08
CA ALA A 2 0.37 -1.97 13.22
C ALA A 2 -0.56 -0.77 13.53
N ALA A 3 -0.86 -0.47 14.80
CA ALA A 3 -1.65 0.72 15.17
C ALA A 3 -1.04 2.03 14.62
N LYS A 4 0.29 2.19 14.71
CA LYS A 4 0.98 3.36 14.16
C LYS A 4 0.93 3.38 12.62
N SER A 5 0.91 2.22 11.97
CA SER A 5 0.74 2.13 10.51
C SER A 5 -0.65 2.61 10.09
N GLN A 6 -1.69 2.16 10.79
CA GLN A 6 -3.08 2.57 10.55
C GLN A 6 -3.27 4.08 10.78
N GLN A 7 -2.72 4.62 11.87
CA GLN A 7 -2.77 6.06 12.17
C GLN A 7 -2.09 6.90 11.09
N LYS A 8 -0.91 6.48 10.60
CA LYS A 8 -0.23 7.18 9.51
C LYS A 8 -1.03 7.14 8.21
N ALA A 9 -1.62 6.00 7.87
CA ALA A 9 -2.45 5.87 6.67
C ALA A 9 -3.71 6.73 6.76
N GLU A 10 -4.38 6.78 7.91
CA GLU A 10 -5.53 7.64 8.17
C GLU A 10 -5.17 9.13 7.99
N LEU A 11 -4.07 9.58 8.61
CA LEU A 11 -3.61 10.96 8.47
C LEU A 11 -3.23 11.31 7.03
N ALA A 12 -2.54 10.41 6.33
CA ALA A 12 -2.15 10.63 4.93
C ALA A 12 -3.36 10.72 3.99
N LYS A 13 -4.37 9.87 4.22
CA LYS A 13 -5.64 9.91 3.48
C LYS A 13 -6.39 11.22 3.71
N LEU A 14 -6.49 11.66 4.97
CA LEU A 14 -7.14 12.94 5.32
C LEU A 14 -6.37 14.15 4.77
N ALA A 15 -5.05 14.08 4.72
CA ALA A 15 -4.20 15.12 4.14
C ALA A 15 -4.16 15.10 2.60
N GLY A 16 -4.81 14.13 1.95
CA GLY A 16 -4.87 14.01 0.49
C GLY A 16 -3.58 13.55 -0.17
N HIS A 17 -2.64 12.95 0.56
CA HIS A 17 -1.32 12.59 0.02
C HIS A 17 -1.38 11.58 -1.14
N PHE A 18 -2.39 10.71 -1.18
CA PHE A 18 -2.53 9.70 -2.23
C PHE A 18 -3.28 10.20 -3.48
N GLN A 19 -3.79 11.44 -3.48
CA GLN A 19 -4.64 11.95 -4.56
C GLN A 19 -3.89 12.08 -5.89
N GLU A 20 -2.60 12.45 -5.85
CA GLU A 20 -1.78 12.64 -7.06
C GLU A 20 -1.33 11.31 -7.68
N GLU A 21 -1.25 10.24 -6.89
CA GLU A 21 -0.79 8.91 -7.33
C GLU A 21 -1.95 7.95 -7.67
N THR A 22 -3.18 8.26 -7.27
CA THR A 22 -4.34 7.38 -7.52
C THR A 22 -5.10 7.77 -8.79
N VAL A 23 -5.12 6.87 -9.76
CA VAL A 23 -6.01 6.98 -10.92
C VAL A 23 -7.37 6.35 -10.60
N PRO A 24 -8.50 7.08 -10.74
CA PRO A 24 -9.83 6.52 -10.49
C PRO A 24 -10.15 5.36 -11.44
N VAL A 25 -10.62 4.25 -10.87
CA VAL A 25 -11.14 3.10 -11.63
C VAL A 25 -12.66 3.19 -11.70
N THR A 26 -13.20 3.31 -12.90
CA THR A 26 -14.65 3.29 -13.12
C THR A 26 -15.15 1.85 -13.19
N ILE A 27 -16.16 1.55 -12.39
CA ILE A 27 -16.85 0.27 -12.32
C ILE A 27 -18.27 0.49 -12.84
N ASP A 28 -18.55 -0.06 -14.02
CA ASP A 28 -19.88 -0.06 -14.60
C ASP A 28 -20.75 -1.12 -13.93
N SER A 29 -21.96 -0.73 -13.54
CA SER A 29 -22.94 -1.63 -12.93
C SER A 29 -24.34 -1.37 -13.48
N ARG A 30 -25.26 -2.32 -13.25
CA ARG A 30 -26.68 -2.15 -13.61
C ARG A 30 -27.34 -0.93 -12.96
N LYS A 31 -26.80 -0.45 -11.83
CA LYS A 31 -27.30 0.74 -11.11
C LYS A 31 -26.66 2.06 -11.59
N GLY A 32 -25.76 1.99 -12.57
CA GLY A 32 -24.94 3.10 -13.04
C GLY A 32 -23.45 2.92 -12.72
N PRO A 33 -22.59 3.77 -13.30
CA PRO A 33 -21.15 3.76 -13.04
C PRO A 33 -20.84 4.27 -11.62
N SER A 34 -19.77 3.72 -11.03
CA SER A 34 -19.18 4.20 -9.78
C SER A 34 -17.67 4.29 -9.94
N SER A 35 -17.00 5.17 -9.20
CA SER A 35 -15.55 5.31 -9.26
C SER A 35 -14.91 4.88 -7.95
N LEU A 36 -13.86 4.07 -8.05
CA LEU A 36 -12.98 3.68 -6.95
C LEU A 36 -11.67 4.47 -7.06
N TYR A 37 -11.36 5.27 -6.05
CA TYR A 37 -10.22 6.20 -6.03
C TYR A 37 -9.66 6.40 -4.62
N HIS A 38 -9.98 5.49 -3.71
CA HIS A 38 -9.53 5.51 -2.32
C HIS A 38 -9.14 4.12 -1.87
N ASP A 39 -8.04 4.03 -1.11
CA ASP A 39 -7.71 2.81 -0.39
C ASP A 39 -8.81 2.46 0.62
N GLU A 40 -9.29 1.22 0.53
CA GLU A 40 -10.33 0.67 1.40
C GLU A 40 -9.77 -0.07 2.62
N PHE A 41 -8.51 -0.54 2.54
CA PHE A 41 -7.94 -1.41 3.56
C PHE A 41 -7.62 -0.72 4.90
N PRO A 42 -7.16 0.55 4.94
CA PRO A 42 -6.98 1.27 6.19
C PRO A 42 -8.27 1.28 7.02
N LYS A 43 -8.13 1.04 8.33
CA LYS A 43 -9.23 1.03 9.31
C LYS A 43 -9.04 2.21 10.28
N PRO A 44 -9.62 3.38 9.98
CA PRO A 44 -9.52 4.57 10.82
C PRO A 44 -9.86 4.30 12.28
N GLY A 45 -9.14 4.94 13.20
CA GLY A 45 -9.36 4.77 14.63
C GLY A 45 -8.86 3.44 15.21
N THR A 46 -8.08 2.64 14.46
CA THR A 46 -7.45 1.43 15.02
C THR A 46 -6.51 1.78 16.19
N THR A 47 -6.70 1.13 17.34
CA THR A 47 -5.87 1.32 18.54
C THR A 47 -5.16 0.02 18.95
N VAL A 48 -4.20 0.13 19.87
CA VAL A 48 -3.48 -1.04 20.41
C VAL A 48 -4.45 -1.97 21.15
N GLU A 49 -5.43 -1.41 21.86
CA GLU A 49 -6.42 -2.14 22.66
C GLU A 49 -7.41 -2.93 21.79
N VAL A 50 -7.72 -2.42 20.59
CA VAL A 50 -8.52 -3.15 19.60
C VAL A 50 -7.70 -4.32 19.05
N LEU A 51 -6.44 -4.05 18.67
CA LEU A 51 -5.56 -5.06 18.10
C LEU A 51 -5.21 -6.19 19.10
N SER A 52 -5.06 -5.87 20.38
CA SER A 52 -4.69 -6.85 21.42
C SER A 52 -5.78 -7.89 21.69
N LYS A 53 -7.00 -7.65 21.22
CA LYS A 53 -8.15 -8.57 21.36
C LYS A 53 -8.25 -9.56 20.21
N LEU A 54 -7.44 -9.42 19.16
CA LEU A 54 -7.50 -10.27 17.99
C LEU A 54 -6.89 -11.63 18.29
N LYS A 55 -7.55 -12.68 17.79
CA LYS A 55 -7.04 -14.05 17.88
C LYS A 55 -5.87 -14.23 16.90
N PRO A 56 -4.91 -15.11 17.23
CA PRO A 56 -3.88 -15.54 16.30
C PRO A 56 -4.49 -16.10 15.00
N ALA A 57 -3.87 -15.79 13.87
CA ALA A 57 -4.38 -16.13 12.54
C ALA A 57 -3.84 -17.46 11.98
N PHE A 58 -2.65 -17.88 12.42
CA PHE A 58 -1.92 -19.00 11.81
C PHE A 58 -1.65 -20.14 12.80
N GLU A 59 -1.23 -19.82 14.03
CA GLU A 59 -0.91 -20.79 15.07
C GLU A 59 -1.71 -20.52 16.33
N LYS A 60 -2.09 -21.57 17.06
CA LYS A 60 -2.97 -21.49 18.23
C LYS A 60 -2.51 -20.46 19.27
N ASP A 61 -1.22 -20.45 19.57
CA ASP A 61 -0.59 -19.57 20.55
C ASP A 61 0.38 -18.57 19.88
N GLY A 62 0.14 -18.27 18.60
CA GLY A 62 0.98 -17.38 17.79
C GLY A 62 0.78 -15.89 18.09
N THR A 63 1.69 -15.06 17.59
CA THR A 63 1.66 -13.60 17.78
C THR A 63 1.08 -12.84 16.57
N VAL A 64 0.98 -13.52 15.42
CA VAL A 64 0.50 -12.94 14.17
C VAL A 64 -1.02 -13.02 14.12
N THR A 65 -1.68 -11.89 13.87
CA THR A 65 -3.12 -11.73 13.80
C THR A 65 -3.51 -10.99 12.52
N ALA A 66 -4.79 -11.00 12.17
CA ALA A 66 -5.31 -10.23 11.04
C ALA A 66 -5.07 -8.71 11.17
N GLY A 67 -4.85 -8.19 12.38
CA GLY A 67 -4.63 -6.77 12.61
C GLY A 67 -3.16 -6.34 12.60
N ASN A 68 -2.22 -7.28 12.62
CA ASN A 68 -0.79 -7.01 12.48
C ASN A 68 -0.15 -7.61 11.22
N SER A 69 -0.97 -8.21 10.37
CA SER A 69 -0.60 -8.69 9.03
C SER A 69 -1.15 -7.74 7.96
N SER A 70 -0.56 -7.78 6.76
CA SER A 70 -1.18 -7.15 5.58
C SER A 70 -2.45 -7.90 5.17
N GLY A 71 -3.32 -7.22 4.43
CA GLY A 71 -4.50 -7.82 3.82
C GLY A 71 -4.19 -8.62 2.57
N ILE A 72 -5.22 -9.29 2.05
CA ILE A 72 -5.27 -9.73 0.67
C ILE A 72 -5.94 -8.58 -0.10
N ASN A 73 -5.23 -8.01 -1.07
CA ASN A 73 -5.64 -6.78 -1.73
C ASN A 73 -5.53 -6.92 -3.26
N ASP A 74 -6.39 -6.21 -3.95
CA ASP A 74 -6.42 -6.12 -5.41
C ASP A 74 -5.96 -4.72 -5.84
N GLY A 75 -5.05 -4.65 -6.82
CA GLY A 75 -4.54 -3.38 -7.31
C GLY A 75 -3.51 -3.53 -8.43
N ALA A 76 -3.21 -2.41 -9.08
CA ALA A 76 -2.16 -2.30 -10.07
C ALA A 76 -1.38 -0.98 -9.86
N ALA A 77 -0.07 -1.01 -10.11
CA ALA A 77 0.79 0.16 -10.09
C ALA A 77 1.70 0.14 -11.32
N VAL A 78 1.94 1.29 -11.93
CA VAL A 78 2.73 1.43 -13.16
C VAL A 78 3.67 2.62 -13.04
N LEU A 79 4.91 2.44 -13.46
CA LEU A 79 5.92 3.50 -13.59
C LEU A 79 6.45 3.53 -15.01
N ILE A 80 6.66 4.73 -15.55
CA ILE A 80 7.38 4.90 -16.82
C ILE A 80 8.85 5.14 -16.50
N LEU A 81 9.70 4.23 -16.96
CA LEU A 81 11.15 4.34 -16.81
C LEU A 81 11.80 4.77 -18.12
N THR A 82 12.82 5.61 -18.00
CA THR A 82 13.61 6.05 -19.14
C THR A 82 15.02 6.40 -18.69
N THR A 83 15.92 6.62 -19.64
CA THR A 83 17.26 7.14 -19.35
C THR A 83 17.21 8.64 -19.10
N ALA A 84 18.12 9.17 -18.27
CA ALA A 84 18.23 10.62 -18.03
C ALA A 84 18.45 11.41 -19.34
N LYS A 85 19.21 10.84 -20.30
CA LYS A 85 19.42 11.43 -21.62
C LYS A 85 18.11 11.61 -22.39
N GLU A 86 17.26 10.59 -22.38
CA GLU A 86 15.99 10.60 -23.09
C GLU A 86 14.93 11.47 -22.40
N ALA A 87 14.91 11.48 -21.06
CA ALA A 87 14.10 12.44 -20.32
C ALA A 87 14.46 13.88 -20.71
N LYS A 88 15.76 14.21 -20.76
CA LYS A 88 16.25 15.53 -21.15
C LYS A 88 15.93 15.87 -22.60
N SER A 89 16.12 14.94 -23.55
CA SER A 89 15.84 15.19 -24.98
C SER A 89 14.37 15.52 -25.23
N ARG A 90 13.47 14.94 -24.45
CA ARG A 90 12.01 15.15 -24.53
C ARG A 90 11.49 16.26 -23.61
N GLY A 91 12.34 16.89 -22.79
CA GLY A 91 11.91 17.90 -21.82
C GLY A 91 11.00 17.35 -20.70
N LEU A 92 11.13 16.07 -20.35
CA LEU A 92 10.33 15.45 -19.29
C LEU A 92 10.85 15.87 -17.91
N THR A 93 9.91 16.10 -16.98
CA THR A 93 10.23 16.25 -15.55
C THR A 93 10.31 14.87 -14.92
N THR A 94 11.44 14.52 -14.34
CA THR A 94 11.67 13.23 -13.68
C THR A 94 11.24 13.27 -12.22
N LEU A 95 10.56 12.23 -11.73
CA LEU A 95 10.13 12.12 -10.32
C LEU A 95 11.26 11.63 -9.40
N GLY A 96 12.26 10.93 -9.93
CA GLY A 96 13.38 10.39 -9.17
C GLY A 96 14.37 9.61 -10.05
N GLU A 97 15.44 9.12 -9.44
CA GLU A 97 16.50 8.35 -10.09
C GLU A 97 16.74 7.03 -9.35
N ILE A 98 16.93 5.94 -10.11
CA ILE A 98 17.35 4.64 -9.56
C ILE A 98 18.87 4.68 -9.39
N VAL A 99 19.34 5.02 -8.19
CA VAL A 99 20.78 5.09 -7.86
C VAL A 99 21.43 3.72 -7.64
N GLY A 100 20.64 2.71 -7.30
CA GLY A 100 21.11 1.34 -7.07
C GLY A 100 19.98 0.42 -6.62
N TRP A 101 20.19 -0.89 -6.79
CA TRP A 101 19.29 -1.94 -6.32
C TRP A 101 20.09 -3.22 -6.04
N SER A 102 19.56 -4.10 -5.20
CA SER A 102 20.19 -5.38 -4.87
C SER A 102 19.14 -6.44 -4.57
N GLN A 103 19.49 -7.71 -4.75
CA GLN A 103 18.67 -8.86 -4.38
C GLN A 103 19.54 -9.88 -3.63
N ALA A 104 18.97 -10.51 -2.61
CA ALA A 104 19.65 -11.54 -1.81
C ALA A 104 18.69 -12.71 -1.54
N GLY A 105 19.25 -13.91 -1.36
CA GLY A 105 18.53 -15.09 -0.91
C GLY A 105 18.66 -15.28 0.60
N VAL A 106 17.62 -15.82 1.22
CA VAL A 106 17.53 -16.17 2.64
C VAL A 106 16.84 -17.53 2.79
N ASP A 107 16.87 -18.09 3.99
CA ASP A 107 16.09 -19.30 4.29
C ASP A 107 14.58 -19.03 4.07
N PRO A 108 13.87 -19.83 3.24
CA PRO A 108 12.44 -19.65 3.02
C PRO A 108 11.60 -19.69 4.30
N GLU A 109 12.02 -20.41 5.34
CA GLU A 109 11.30 -20.46 6.63
C GLU A 109 11.42 -19.14 7.41
N LEU A 110 12.40 -18.29 7.08
CA LEU A 110 12.73 -17.03 7.77
C LEU A 110 12.82 -15.86 6.77
N MET A 111 11.93 -15.81 5.79
CA MET A 111 11.97 -14.80 4.72
C MET A 111 11.75 -13.34 5.17
N GLY A 112 11.19 -13.16 6.37
CA GLY A 112 10.68 -11.87 6.88
C GLY A 112 11.64 -11.07 7.74
#